data_AF-A0AAW1GXG4-F1
#
_entry.id   AF-A0AAW1GXG4-F1
#
_cell.length_a   1.000
_cell.length_b   1.000
_cell.length_c   1.000
_cell.angle_alpha   90.00
_cell.angle_beta   90.00
_cell.angle_gamma   90.00
#
_symmetry.space_group_name_H-M   'P 1'
#
loop_
_entity.id
_entity.type
_entity.pdbx_description
1 polymer ?
#
loop_
_entity_poly.entity_id
_entity_poly.type
_entity_poly.pdbx_seq_one_letter_code
_entity_poly.pdbx_strand_id
1 'polypeptide(L)'
;MAAAAAAIRISRRSFSHLHRSFSTATTAPKPSHHKDHIQNHVYQNPTTFIGSFLREKPPRNPKEASAKLALLRRDYDKELKAVRKQYIDEMELHRQEQLRKAEARKIEILRRREERLESKAVAARARAAEVKAFEEDFCLQLMKEKTEKLEYWRLRQTTIAERKKNKSELIRKQSFRWIGEDELESKVLQAMADSQVL
;
A
#
# COMPACT_ATOMS: atom_id res chain seq x y z
N MET A 1 16.15 50.41 -27.99
CA MET A 1 14.98 50.13 -27.13
C MET A 1 14.55 48.68 -27.36
N ALA A 2 14.62 47.68 -26.49
CA ALA A 2 15.12 47.45 -25.13
C ALA A 2 15.21 45.90 -25.01
N ALA A 3 16.42 45.35 -24.99
CA ALA A 3 17.03 44.60 -23.88
C ALA A 3 16.33 43.28 -23.48
N ALA A 4 16.81 42.17 -24.05
CA ALA A 4 16.55 40.81 -23.58
C ALA A 4 17.41 40.51 -22.34
N ALA A 5 16.79 40.36 -21.18
CA ALA A 5 17.48 40.04 -19.93
C ALA A 5 17.54 38.51 -19.74
N ALA A 6 18.72 37.93 -19.93
CA ALA A 6 19.04 36.55 -19.55
C ALA A 6 19.26 36.46 -18.03
N ALA A 7 18.33 35.82 -17.31
CA ALA A 7 18.46 35.59 -15.88
C ALA A 7 19.31 34.34 -15.61
N ILE A 8 20.53 34.56 -15.12
CA ILE A 8 21.45 33.55 -14.59
C ILE A 8 20.82 32.90 -13.36
N ARG A 9 20.42 31.63 -13.45
CA ARG A 9 20.01 30.83 -12.27
C ARG A 9 21.24 30.39 -11.50
N ILE A 10 21.57 31.12 -10.43
CA ILE A 10 22.54 30.68 -9.44
C ILE A 10 21.89 29.57 -8.60
N SER A 11 22.38 28.34 -8.77
CA SER A 11 22.06 27.19 -7.93
C SER A 11 22.62 27.40 -6.52
N ARG A 12 21.84 27.95 -5.60
CA ARG A 12 22.12 27.82 -4.16
C ARG A 12 21.71 26.42 -3.71
N ARG A 13 22.68 25.51 -3.65
CA ARG A 13 22.55 24.24 -2.91
C ARG A 13 22.46 24.58 -1.42
N SER A 14 21.25 24.80 -0.95
CA SER A 14 20.89 24.69 0.45
C SER A 14 20.92 23.20 0.80
N PHE A 15 21.97 22.75 1.47
CA PHE A 15 21.96 21.48 2.19
C PHE A 15 21.12 21.69 3.44
N SER A 16 19.78 21.67 3.30
CA SER A 16 18.92 21.46 4.46
C SER A 16 19.16 20.05 4.97
N HIS A 17 19.66 19.95 6.20
CA HIS A 17 19.80 18.69 6.91
C HIS A 17 18.44 18.00 6.92
N LEU A 18 18.33 16.91 6.17
CA LEU A 18 17.23 15.96 6.25
C LEU A 18 17.27 15.34 7.65
N HIS A 19 16.64 15.99 8.62
CA HIS A 19 16.18 15.31 9.81
C HIS A 19 15.20 14.24 9.36
N ARG A 20 15.70 13.02 9.29
CA ARG A 20 14.93 11.80 9.12
C ARG A 20 14.07 11.63 10.37
N SER A 21 12.92 12.28 10.40
CA SER A 21 11.91 12.07 11.41
C SER A 21 11.28 10.70 11.18
N PHE A 22 11.82 9.69 11.88
CA PHE A 22 11.13 8.42 12.03
C PHE A 22 9.88 8.64 12.87
N SER A 23 8.76 8.89 12.19
CA SER A 23 7.44 8.84 12.82
C SER A 23 7.10 7.37 13.06
N THR A 24 7.36 6.87 14.27
CA THR A 24 6.81 5.59 14.72
C THR A 24 5.32 5.76 14.92
N ALA A 25 4.55 5.25 13.96
CA ALA A 25 3.13 4.99 14.11
C ALA A 25 2.88 4.21 15.41
N THR A 26 1.79 4.58 16.08
CA THR A 26 1.22 4.01 17.30
C THR A 26 1.13 2.48 17.22
N THR A 27 2.17 1.79 17.65
CA THR A 27 2.08 0.42 18.13
C THR A 27 2.18 0.51 19.63
N ALA A 28 1.17 0.00 20.34
CA ALA A 28 1.20 -0.12 21.79
C ALA A 28 2.58 -0.64 22.23
N PRO A 29 3.20 -0.04 23.28
CA PRO A 29 4.52 -0.43 23.70
C PRO A 29 4.48 -1.91 24.05
N LYS A 30 5.18 -2.72 23.25
CA LYS A 30 5.41 -4.13 23.61
C LYS A 30 6.10 -4.10 24.98
N PRO A 31 5.58 -4.80 25.99
CA PRO A 31 6.21 -4.83 27.30
C PRO A 31 7.66 -5.28 27.10
N SER A 32 8.58 -4.45 27.58
CA SER A 32 10.01 -4.77 27.57
C SER A 32 10.22 -5.97 28.47
N HIS A 33 10.63 -7.10 27.89
CA HIS A 33 10.97 -8.35 28.60
C HIS A 33 12.12 -8.18 29.61
N HIS A 34 12.74 -7.01 29.68
CA HIS A 34 13.92 -6.75 30.51
C HIS A 34 13.62 -6.39 31.97
N LYS A 35 12.36 -6.28 32.42
CA LYS A 35 12.08 -5.98 33.84
C LYS A 35 11.47 -7.12 34.64
N ASP A 36 10.86 -8.10 33.99
CA ASP A 36 10.12 -9.15 34.69
C ASP A 36 11.01 -10.19 35.37
N HIS A 37 12.24 -10.37 34.88
CA HIS A 37 13.20 -11.29 35.50
C HIS A 37 13.66 -10.75 36.86
N ILE A 38 14.08 -9.48 36.94
CA ILE A 38 14.56 -8.86 38.19
C ILE A 38 13.45 -8.83 39.27
N GLN A 39 12.18 -8.66 38.89
CA GLN A 39 11.08 -8.51 39.84
C GLN A 39 10.55 -9.85 40.40
N ASN A 40 10.72 -10.96 39.68
CA ASN A 40 10.14 -12.26 40.07
C ASN A 40 11.19 -13.29 40.51
N HIS A 41 12.47 -12.91 40.61
CA HIS A 41 13.50 -13.79 41.15
C HIS A 41 13.35 -13.90 42.68
N VAL A 42 12.80 -15.03 43.13
CA VAL A 42 12.89 -15.44 44.53
C VAL A 42 14.27 -16.05 44.75
N TYR A 43 15.15 -15.34 45.44
CA TYR A 43 16.45 -15.87 45.83
C TYR A 43 16.26 -17.00 46.84
N GLN A 44 16.97 -18.11 46.63
CA GLN A 44 17.02 -19.17 47.63
C GLN A 44 17.83 -18.70 48.86
N ASN A 45 17.45 -19.21 50.03
CA ASN A 45 18.17 -18.91 51.27
C ASN A 45 19.62 -19.41 51.19
N PRO A 46 20.58 -18.72 51.84
CA PRO A 46 21.98 -19.13 51.86
C PRO A 46 22.13 -20.54 52.46
N THR A 47 22.90 -21.39 51.80
CA THR A 47 23.11 -22.79 52.22
C THR A 47 24.09 -22.88 53.38
N THR A 48 23.68 -23.51 54.48
CA THR A 48 24.50 -23.73 55.69
C THR A 48 25.47 -24.93 55.58
N PHE A 49 25.43 -25.67 54.47
CA PHE A 49 26.13 -26.94 54.28
C PHE A 49 27.67 -26.83 54.27
N ILE A 50 28.25 -25.75 53.74
CA ILE A 50 29.71 -25.63 53.57
C ILE A 50 30.46 -25.54 54.92
N GLY A 51 29.78 -25.17 56.02
CA GLY A 51 30.39 -25.03 57.35
C GLY A 51 30.24 -26.22 58.30
N SER A 52 29.50 -27.27 57.93
CA SER A 52 29.20 -28.40 58.84
C SER A 52 30.43 -29.29 59.09
N PHE A 53 31.27 -29.50 58.08
CA PHE A 53 32.49 -30.31 58.19
C PHE A 53 33.56 -29.71 59.11
N LEU A 54 33.51 -28.40 59.37
CA LEU A 54 34.41 -27.72 60.32
C LEU A 54 33.95 -27.88 61.78
N ARG A 55 32.69 -28.28 62.02
CA ARG A 55 32.14 -28.51 63.37
C ARG A 55 32.34 -29.92 63.90
N GLU A 56 32.57 -30.90 63.01
CA GLU A 56 32.73 -32.30 63.41
C GLU A 56 34.20 -32.65 63.63
N LYS A 57 34.51 -33.27 64.79
CA LYS A 57 35.89 -33.69 65.10
C LYS A 57 36.26 -34.94 64.30
N PRO A 58 37.47 -35.02 63.71
CA PRO A 58 37.92 -36.20 62.98
C PRO A 58 37.87 -37.47 63.85
N PRO A 59 37.41 -38.61 63.31
CA PRO A 59 37.43 -39.88 64.03
C PRO A 59 38.87 -40.30 64.38
N ARG A 60 39.11 -40.76 65.61
CA ARG A 60 40.44 -41.14 66.10
C ARG A 60 40.95 -42.46 65.52
N ASN A 61 40.03 -43.36 65.12
CA ASN A 61 40.34 -44.68 64.58
C ASN A 61 40.27 -44.70 63.04
N PRO A 62 41.30 -45.21 62.33
CA PRO A 62 41.34 -45.17 60.87
C PRO A 62 40.25 -46.03 60.20
N LYS A 63 39.89 -47.16 60.81
CA LYS A 63 38.82 -48.04 60.30
C LYS A 63 37.45 -47.36 60.34
N GLU A 64 37.13 -46.66 61.42
CA GLU A 64 35.86 -45.92 61.57
C GLU A 64 35.78 -44.73 60.61
N ALA A 65 36.89 -44.00 60.43
CA ALA A 65 36.96 -42.91 59.46
C ALA A 65 36.67 -43.40 58.04
N SER A 66 37.24 -44.54 57.65
CA SER A 66 37.01 -45.13 56.33
C SER A 66 35.55 -45.56 56.11
N ALA A 67 34.91 -46.14 57.13
CA ALA A 67 33.51 -46.55 57.06
C ALA A 67 32.56 -45.35 56.96
N LYS A 68 32.78 -44.30 57.76
CA LYS A 68 32.00 -43.05 57.69
C LYS A 68 32.14 -42.37 56.32
N LEU A 69 33.35 -42.31 55.79
CA LEU A 69 33.61 -41.73 54.47
C LEU A 69 32.96 -42.55 53.34
N ALA A 70 32.94 -43.88 53.44
CA ALA A 70 32.25 -44.73 52.48
C ALA A 70 30.72 -44.51 52.50
N LEU A 71 30.12 -44.33 53.68
CA LEU A 71 28.70 -43.98 53.81
C LEU A 71 28.42 -42.59 53.22
N LEU A 72 29.23 -41.59 53.57
CA LEU A 72 29.07 -40.22 53.06
C LEU A 72 29.12 -40.17 51.52
N ARG A 73 30.05 -40.89 50.89
CA ARG A 73 30.13 -40.98 49.43
C ARG A 73 28.86 -41.58 48.83
N ARG A 74 28.34 -42.67 49.42
CA ARG A 74 27.11 -43.32 48.95
C ARG A 74 25.89 -42.41 49.09
N ASP A 75 25.76 -41.72 50.21
CA ASP A 75 24.61 -40.85 50.46
C ASP A 75 24.65 -39.61 49.58
N TYR A 76 25.83 -39.01 49.40
CA TYR A 76 26.04 -37.93 48.43
C TYR A 76 25.68 -38.36 47.01
N ASP A 77 26.13 -39.54 46.56
CA ASP A 77 25.79 -40.05 45.23
C ASP A 77 24.27 -40.27 45.06
N LYS A 78 23.57 -40.71 46.11
CA LYS A 78 22.10 -40.85 46.09
C LYS A 78 21.41 -39.48 45.99
N GLU A 79 21.81 -38.52 46.82
CA GLU A 79 21.28 -37.16 46.81
C GLU A 79 21.49 -36.49 45.45
N LEU A 80 22.70 -36.58 44.91
CA LEU A 80 23.05 -36.04 43.59
C LEU A 80 22.22 -36.68 42.47
N LYS A 81 21.97 -38.00 42.53
CA LYS A 81 21.09 -38.69 41.58
C LYS A 81 19.65 -38.21 41.68
N ALA A 82 19.14 -38.01 42.89
CA ALA A 82 17.79 -37.49 43.12
C ALA A 82 17.65 -36.07 42.54
N VAL A 83 18.61 -35.19 42.82
CA VAL A 83 18.64 -33.82 42.28
C VAL A 83 18.73 -33.81 40.75
N ARG A 84 19.58 -34.65 40.15
CA ARG A 84 19.65 -34.77 38.68
C ARG A 84 18.33 -35.22 38.07
N LYS A 85 17.62 -36.14 38.71
CA LYS A 85 16.31 -36.60 38.23
C LYS A 85 15.29 -35.47 38.28
N GLN A 86 15.20 -34.76 39.41
CA GLN A 86 14.33 -33.59 39.57
C GLN A 86 14.61 -32.53 38.50
N TYR A 87 15.88 -32.22 38.26
CA TYR A 87 16.27 -31.25 37.24
C TYR A 87 15.83 -31.68 35.82
N ILE A 88 15.96 -32.97 35.48
CA ILE A 88 15.50 -33.49 34.19
C ILE A 88 13.98 -33.28 34.06
N ASP A 89 13.22 -33.63 35.10
CA ASP A 89 11.76 -33.50 35.11
C ASP A 89 11.33 -32.01 35.00
N GLU A 90 12.00 -31.11 35.73
CA GLU A 90 11.76 -29.65 35.67
C GLU A 90 12.06 -29.08 34.27
N MET A 91 13.17 -29.50 33.67
CA MET A 91 13.54 -29.07 32.32
C MET A 91 12.57 -29.59 31.26
N GLU A 92 12.04 -30.81 31.45
CA GLU A 92 11.02 -31.36 30.57
C GLU A 92 9.69 -30.60 30.69
N LEU A 93 9.25 -30.30 31.92
CA LEU A 93 8.07 -29.48 32.18
C LEU A 93 8.21 -28.10 31.53
N HIS A 94 9.38 -27.46 31.69
CA HIS A 94 9.66 -26.17 31.07
C HIS A 94 9.59 -26.25 29.53
N ARG A 95 10.16 -27.30 28.93
CA ARG A 95 10.09 -27.53 27.48
C ARG A 95 8.64 -27.67 27.00
N GLN A 96 7.81 -28.44 27.71
CA GLN A 96 6.40 -28.62 27.37
C GLN A 96 5.63 -27.31 27.46
N GLU A 97 5.89 -26.47 28.46
CA GLU A 97 5.27 -25.15 28.59
C GLU A 97 5.63 -24.24 27.40
N GLN A 98 6.90 -24.24 26.97
CA GLN A 98 7.34 -23.48 25.80
C GLN A 98 6.64 -23.94 24.52
N LEU A 99 6.46 -25.25 24.34
CA LEU A 99 5.73 -25.80 23.20
C LEU A 99 4.27 -25.31 23.18
N ARG A 100 3.56 -25.40 24.31
CA ARG A 100 2.18 -24.89 24.44
C ARG A 100 2.09 -23.40 24.13
N LYS A 101 3.04 -22.60 24.64
CA LYS A 101 3.12 -21.16 24.34
C LYS A 101 3.38 -20.90 22.85
N ALA A 102 4.25 -21.68 22.21
CA ALA A 102 4.55 -21.56 20.79
C ALA A 102 3.34 -21.91 19.91
N GLU A 103 2.62 -22.98 20.26
CA GLU A 103 1.39 -23.40 19.57
C GLU A 103 0.29 -22.33 19.68
N ALA A 104 0.05 -21.81 20.89
CA ALA A 104 -0.92 -20.73 21.11
C ALA A 104 -0.56 -19.47 20.28
N ARG A 105 0.72 -19.10 20.25
CA ARG A 105 1.21 -17.98 19.42
C ARG A 105 1.00 -18.24 17.93
N LYS A 106 1.26 -19.46 17.46
CA LYS A 106 1.07 -19.85 16.05
C LYS A 106 -0.41 -19.72 15.66
N ILE A 107 -1.32 -20.23 16.50
CA ILE A 107 -2.77 -20.15 16.25
C ILE A 107 -3.22 -18.68 16.20
N GLU A 108 -2.80 -17.83 17.14
CA GLU A 108 -3.15 -16.41 17.15
C GLU A 108 -2.62 -15.67 15.91
N ILE A 109 -1.41 -15.98 15.46
CA ILE A 109 -0.84 -15.41 14.23
C ILE A 109 -1.65 -15.82 13.00
N LEU A 110 -2.10 -17.08 12.93
CA LEU A 110 -2.92 -17.57 11.84
C LEU A 110 -4.28 -16.88 11.81
N ARG A 111 -4.97 -16.77 12.96
CA ARG A 111 -6.26 -16.06 13.06
C ARG A 111 -6.14 -14.62 12.57
N ARG A 112 -5.14 -13.88 13.04
CA ARG A 112 -4.87 -12.50 12.57
C ARG A 112 -4.50 -12.41 11.10
N ARG A 113 -3.94 -13.47 10.51
CA ARG A 113 -3.66 -13.52 9.08
C ARG A 113 -4.96 -13.69 8.29
N GLU A 114 -5.84 -14.58 8.74
CA GLU A 114 -7.16 -14.83 8.13
C GLU A 114 -8.01 -13.56 8.17
N GLU A 115 -8.14 -12.90 9.32
CA GLU A 115 -8.86 -11.63 9.47
C GLU A 115 -8.33 -10.54 8.51
N ARG A 116 -7.00 -10.47 8.33
CA ARG A 116 -6.37 -9.54 7.37
C ARG A 116 -6.63 -9.92 5.91
N LEU A 117 -6.72 -11.20 5.60
CA LEU A 117 -7.02 -11.66 4.25
C LEU A 117 -8.48 -11.41 3.91
N GLU A 118 -9.40 -11.66 4.84
CA GLU A 118 -10.83 -11.39 4.69
C GLU A 118 -11.10 -9.90 4.48
N SER A 119 -10.56 -9.04 5.33
CA SER A 119 -10.67 -7.58 5.16
C SER A 119 -10.08 -7.09 3.83
N LYS A 120 -8.94 -7.64 3.40
CA LYS A 120 -8.37 -7.34 2.08
C LYS A 120 -9.24 -7.83 0.93
N ALA A 121 -9.86 -9.00 1.05
CA ALA A 121 -10.75 -9.54 0.03
C ALA A 121 -12.02 -8.70 -0.11
N VAL A 122 -12.60 -8.24 1.01
CA VAL A 122 -13.74 -7.30 1.01
C VAL A 122 -13.34 -5.98 0.34
N ALA A 123 -12.19 -5.40 0.70
CA ALA A 123 -11.70 -4.17 0.07
C ALA A 123 -11.36 -4.34 -1.42
N ALA A 124 -10.91 -5.53 -1.84
CA ALA A 124 -10.68 -5.84 -3.25
C ALA A 124 -11.99 -5.96 -4.04
N ARG A 125 -13.02 -6.57 -3.44
CA ARG A 125 -14.36 -6.65 -4.06
C ARG A 125 -14.99 -5.27 -4.23
N ALA A 126 -14.89 -4.39 -3.22
CA ALA A 126 -15.37 -3.02 -3.31
C ALA A 126 -14.68 -2.26 -4.46
N ARG A 127 -13.35 -2.30 -4.53
CA ARG A 127 -12.59 -1.68 -5.62
C ARG A 127 -12.94 -2.25 -7.00
N ALA A 128 -13.15 -3.57 -7.09
CA ALA A 128 -13.57 -4.18 -8.35
C ALA A 128 -14.97 -3.71 -8.79
N ALA A 129 -15.88 -3.48 -7.84
CA ALA A 129 -17.19 -2.89 -8.14
C ALA A 129 -17.07 -1.44 -8.61
N GLU A 130 -16.21 -0.64 -7.97
CA GLU A 130 -15.93 0.75 -8.38
C GLU A 130 -15.36 0.83 -9.80
N VAL A 131 -14.39 -0.04 -10.13
CA VAL A 131 -13.80 -0.10 -11.48
C VAL A 131 -14.86 -0.47 -12.53
N LYS A 132 -15.71 -1.46 -12.24
CA LYS A 132 -16.79 -1.85 -13.15
C LYS A 132 -17.80 -0.72 -13.37
N ALA A 133 -18.23 -0.04 -12.31
CA ALA A 133 -19.13 1.09 -12.42
C ALA A 133 -18.50 2.22 -13.27
N PHE A 134 -17.22 2.51 -13.06
CA PHE A 134 -16.49 3.50 -13.85
C PHE A 134 -16.41 3.11 -15.34
N GLU A 135 -16.15 1.84 -15.64
CA GLU A 135 -16.11 1.33 -17.02
C GLU A 135 -17.48 1.42 -17.72
N GLU A 136 -18.56 1.10 -16.99
CA GLU A 136 -19.94 1.25 -17.47
C GLU A 136 -20.27 2.71 -17.79
N ASP A 137 -19.95 3.63 -16.88
CA ASP A 137 -20.14 5.07 -17.08
C ASP A 137 -19.35 5.59 -18.28
N PHE A 138 -18.10 5.14 -18.43
CA PHE A 138 -17.25 5.47 -19.57
C PHE A 138 -17.85 4.97 -20.89
N CYS A 139 -18.37 3.75 -20.91
CA CYS A 139 -19.03 3.19 -22.10
C CYS A 139 -20.30 3.97 -22.46
N LEU A 140 -21.11 4.35 -21.47
CA LEU A 140 -22.30 5.18 -21.70
C LEU A 140 -21.95 6.55 -22.26
N GLN A 141 -20.92 7.21 -21.71
CA GLN A 141 -20.44 8.48 -22.23
C GLN A 141 -19.96 8.36 -23.68
N LEU A 142 -19.19 7.31 -23.99
CA LEU A 142 -18.71 7.07 -25.35
C LEU A 142 -19.87 6.89 -26.36
N MET A 143 -20.95 6.20 -25.95
CA MET A 143 -22.12 6.05 -26.81
C MET A 143 -22.83 7.39 -27.04
N LYS A 144 -22.97 8.23 -26.01
CA LYS A 144 -23.52 9.60 -26.14
C LYS A 144 -22.71 10.46 -27.10
N GLU A 145 -21.38 10.47 -26.96
CA GLU A 145 -20.51 11.22 -27.86
C GLU A 145 -20.62 10.75 -29.32
N LYS A 146 -20.75 9.43 -29.53
CA LYS A 146 -20.97 8.87 -30.87
C LYS A 146 -22.31 9.34 -31.46
N THR A 147 -23.38 9.33 -30.67
CA THR A 147 -24.70 9.78 -31.14
C THR A 147 -24.69 11.27 -31.48
N GLU A 148 -24.10 12.12 -30.63
CA GLU A 148 -23.99 13.55 -30.85
C GLU A 148 -23.19 13.86 -32.13
N LYS A 149 -22.08 13.17 -32.36
CA LYS A 149 -21.30 13.31 -33.60
C LYS A 149 -22.09 12.91 -34.83
N LEU A 150 -22.86 11.82 -34.77
CA LEU A 150 -23.71 11.40 -35.88
C LEU A 150 -24.81 12.42 -36.18
N GLU A 151 -25.44 12.97 -35.14
CA GLU A 151 -26.47 14.02 -35.28
C GLU A 151 -25.88 15.30 -35.86
N TYR A 152 -24.72 15.73 -35.37
CA TYR A 152 -23.98 16.85 -35.93
C TYR A 152 -23.70 16.65 -37.43
N TRP A 153 -23.27 15.45 -37.83
CA TRP A 153 -23.03 15.13 -39.24
C TRP A 153 -24.31 15.16 -40.09
N ARG A 154 -25.43 14.63 -39.56
CA ARG A 154 -26.73 14.71 -40.25
C ARG A 154 -27.15 16.17 -40.47
N LEU A 155 -27.08 17.00 -39.43
CA LEU A 155 -27.39 18.43 -39.52
C LEU A 155 -26.44 19.17 -40.47
N ARG A 156 -25.16 18.79 -40.48
CA ARG A 156 -24.19 19.37 -41.41
C ARG A 156 -24.52 19.01 -42.86
N GLN A 157 -24.97 17.79 -43.13
CA GLN A 157 -25.38 17.38 -44.47
C GLN A 157 -26.64 18.12 -44.93
N THR A 158 -27.65 18.26 -44.08
CA THR A 158 -28.87 19.00 -44.43
C THR A 158 -28.57 20.46 -44.72
N THR A 159 -27.78 21.13 -43.86
CA THR A 159 -27.38 22.53 -44.09
C THR A 159 -26.56 22.73 -45.36
N ILE A 160 -25.67 21.79 -45.72
CA ILE A 160 -24.94 21.84 -46.99
C ILE A 160 -25.91 21.65 -48.18
N ALA A 161 -26.84 20.69 -48.10
CA ALA A 161 -27.82 20.44 -49.15
C ALA A 161 -28.74 21.66 -49.36
N GLU A 162 -29.23 22.27 -48.28
CA GLU A 162 -30.03 23.50 -48.32
C GLU A 162 -29.24 24.67 -48.93
N ARG A 163 -27.96 24.86 -48.54
CA ARG A 163 -27.11 25.90 -49.14
C ARG A 163 -26.93 25.69 -50.64
N LYS A 164 -26.70 24.45 -51.08
CA LYS A 164 -26.61 24.11 -52.51
C LYS A 164 -27.91 24.38 -53.24
N LYS A 165 -29.05 23.97 -52.66
CA LYS A 165 -30.39 24.22 -53.20
C LYS A 165 -30.66 25.72 -53.33
N ASN A 166 -30.47 26.49 -52.26
CA ASN A 166 -30.67 27.94 -52.24
C ASN A 166 -29.77 28.65 -53.27
N LYS A 167 -28.51 28.24 -53.41
CA LYS A 167 -27.61 28.77 -54.45
C LYS A 167 -28.12 28.43 -55.86
N SER A 168 -28.54 27.19 -56.10
CA SER A 168 -29.09 26.79 -57.40
C SER A 168 -30.38 27.53 -57.75
N GLU A 169 -31.26 27.77 -56.79
CA GLU A 169 -32.49 28.54 -56.97
C GLU A 169 -32.21 30.02 -57.22
N LEU A 170 -31.24 30.60 -56.50
CA LEU A 170 -30.81 31.98 -56.74
C LEU A 170 -30.26 32.14 -58.17
N ILE A 171 -29.39 31.23 -58.60
CA ILE A 171 -28.85 31.22 -59.96
C ILE A 171 -29.99 31.09 -60.97
N ARG A 172 -30.95 30.18 -60.78
CA ARG A 172 -32.10 29.99 -61.68
C ARG A 172 -32.99 31.22 -61.78
N LYS A 173 -33.15 32.00 -60.70
CA LYS A 173 -33.88 33.27 -60.71
C LYS A 173 -33.09 34.36 -61.44
N GLN A 174 -31.77 34.41 -61.27
CA GLN A 174 -30.90 35.39 -61.91
C GLN A 174 -30.65 35.09 -63.38
N SER A 175 -30.65 33.82 -63.78
CA SER A 175 -30.30 33.38 -65.13
C SER A 175 -31.25 33.88 -66.21
N PHE A 176 -32.49 34.23 -65.84
CA PHE A 176 -33.42 34.91 -66.77
C PHE A 176 -32.90 36.28 -67.24
N ARG A 177 -32.03 36.95 -66.46
CA ARG A 177 -31.42 38.24 -66.84
C ARG A 177 -30.10 38.08 -67.57
N TRP A 178 -29.59 36.86 -67.71
CA TRP A 178 -28.32 36.63 -68.40
C TRP A 178 -28.53 36.82 -69.89
N ILE A 179 -27.53 37.40 -70.54
CA ILE A 179 -27.57 37.76 -71.96
C ILE A 179 -26.85 36.65 -72.72
N GLY A 180 -27.52 36.05 -73.70
CA GLY A 180 -26.89 35.10 -74.62
C GLY A 180 -25.84 35.78 -75.50
N GLU A 181 -24.90 35.01 -76.02
CA GLU A 181 -23.84 35.54 -76.89
C GLU A 181 -24.40 36.15 -78.19
N ASP A 182 -25.48 35.55 -78.69
CA ASP A 182 -26.30 36.03 -79.80
C ASP A 182 -27.04 37.34 -79.53
N GLU A 183 -27.45 37.60 -78.28
CA GLU A 183 -28.16 38.82 -77.88
C GLU A 183 -27.24 39.93 -77.33
N LEU A 184 -25.93 39.66 -77.21
CA LEU A 184 -24.99 40.50 -76.48
C LEU A 184 -24.77 41.85 -77.17
N GLU A 185 -24.49 41.84 -78.47
CA GLU A 185 -24.24 43.06 -79.25
C GLU A 185 -25.46 43.98 -79.25
N SER A 186 -26.66 43.40 -79.38
CA SER A 186 -27.92 44.14 -79.37
C SER A 186 -28.17 44.84 -78.03
N LYS A 187 -27.96 44.14 -76.90
CA LYS A 187 -28.12 44.75 -75.57
C LYS A 187 -27.03 45.76 -75.23
N VAL A 188 -25.80 45.62 -75.73
CA VAL A 188 -24.74 46.62 -75.55
C VAL A 188 -25.12 47.93 -76.24
N LEU A 189 -25.60 47.87 -77.48
CA LEU A 189 -26.08 49.06 -78.19
C LEU A 189 -27.27 49.72 -77.49
N GLN A 190 -28.21 48.92 -76.98
CA GLN A 190 -29.35 49.42 -76.21
C GLN A 190 -28.92 50.12 -74.91
N ALA A 191 -27.99 49.52 -74.14
CA ALA A 191 -27.48 50.12 -72.91
C ALA A 191 -26.69 51.41 -73.17
N MET A 192 -25.95 51.50 -74.29
CA MET A 192 -25.27 52.74 -74.69
C MET A 192 -26.26 53.85 -75.03
N ALA A 193 -27.36 53.53 -75.73
CA ALA A 193 -28.42 54.48 -76.02
C ALA A 193 -29.15 54.93 -74.74
N ASP A 194 -29.48 54.00 -73.84
CA ASP A 194 -30.14 54.31 -72.56
C ASP A 194 -29.25 55.17 -71.64
N SER A 195 -27.92 55.00 -71.70
CA SER A 195 -26.95 55.79 -70.94
C SER A 195 -26.79 57.24 -71.42
N GLN A 196 -27.24 57.56 -72.64
CA GLN A 196 -27.24 58.92 -73.21
C GLN A 196 -28.54 59.69 -72.90
N VAL A 197 -29.54 59.04 -72.29
CA VAL A 197 -30.88 59.60 -72.02
C VAL A 197 -31.08 59.94 -70.53
N LEU A 198 -30.01 59.91 -69.72
CA LEU A 198 -29.94 60.55 -68.39
C LEU A 198 -29.10 61.84 -68.47
#